data_AF-A0A494WTH7-F1
#
_entry.id   AF-A0A494WTH7-F1
#
_cell.length_a   1.000
_cell.length_b   1.000
_cell.length_c   1.000
_cell.angle_alpha   90.00
_cell.angle_beta   90.00
_cell.angle_gamma   90.00
#
_symmetry.space_group_name_H-M   'P 1'
#
loop_
_entity.id
_entity.type
_entity.pdbx_description
1 polymer ?
#
loop_
_entity_poly.entity_id
_entity_poly.type
_entity_poly.pdbx_seq_one_letter_code
_entity_poly.pdbx_strand_id
1 'polypeptide(L)'
;MNSELEKIDLIRSRLGVGYKEAKEALDAAGGDVVQALIHLEDERKHITEKLQDRGQEFLEHLKDFFHRSQETKIKVKQGERTVMELPASLGALGLVGTLASSQLAVLGALGAVTAMARNYTLEIERPGRGDQQNQGQGEQYIEPAGPT
;
A
#
# COMPACT_ATOMS: atom_id res chain seq x y z
N MET A 1 -49.99 1.64 9.63
CA MET A 1 -48.77 2.31 10.08
C MET A 1 -47.80 1.21 10.45
N ASN A 2 -46.69 1.06 9.70
CA ASN A 2 -45.64 0.13 10.09
C ASN A 2 -44.88 0.73 11.26
N SER A 3 -44.54 -0.08 12.27
CA SER A 3 -43.75 0.41 13.40
C SER A 3 -42.37 0.86 12.92
N GLU A 4 -41.75 1.80 13.63
CA GLU A 4 -40.39 2.25 13.33
C GLU A 4 -39.41 1.07 13.28
N LEU A 5 -39.57 0.12 14.19
CA LEU A 5 -38.78 -1.11 14.24
C LEU A 5 -38.94 -1.97 12.98
N GLU A 6 -40.16 -2.16 12.49
CA GLU A 6 -40.41 -2.91 11.24
C GLU A 6 -39.71 -2.27 10.03
N LYS A 7 -39.69 -0.94 9.96
CA LYS A 7 -38.97 -0.22 8.91
C LYS A 7 -37.46 -0.42 9.02
N ILE A 8 -36.92 -0.34 10.24
CA ILE A 8 -35.50 -0.58 10.52
C ILE A 8 -35.12 -2.02 10.16
N ASP A 9 -35.90 -3.01 10.59
CA ASP A 9 -35.64 -4.42 10.28
C ASP A 9 -35.73 -4.70 8.77
N LEU A 10 -36.64 -4.04 8.06
CA LEU A 10 -36.70 -4.13 6.60
C LEU A 10 -35.40 -3.62 5.96
N ILE A 11 -34.88 -2.47 6.36
CA ILE A 11 -33.61 -1.91 5.83
C ILE A 11 -32.46 -2.88 6.08
N ARG A 12 -32.33 -3.39 7.31
CA ARG A 12 -31.30 -4.36 7.69
C ARG A 12 -31.41 -5.65 6.88
N SER A 13 -32.62 -6.17 6.69
CA SER A 13 -32.84 -7.41 5.93
C SER A 13 -32.45 -7.27 4.45
N ARG A 14 -32.60 -6.07 3.88
CA ARG A 14 -32.29 -5.80 2.47
C ARG A 14 -30.81 -5.53 2.24
N LEU A 15 -30.16 -4.81 3.15
CA LEU A 15 -28.80 -4.31 2.92
C LEU A 15 -27.73 -4.97 3.82
N GLY A 16 -28.12 -5.77 4.82
CA GLY A 16 -27.20 -6.43 5.74
C GLY A 16 -26.56 -5.49 6.77
N VAL A 17 -27.12 -4.30 6.96
CA VAL A 17 -26.58 -3.26 7.85
C VAL A 17 -26.98 -3.48 9.32
N GLY A 18 -26.28 -2.79 10.23
CA GLY A 18 -26.59 -2.81 11.66
C GLY A 18 -27.86 -2.03 12.02
N TYR A 19 -28.41 -2.24 13.22
CA TYR A 19 -29.55 -1.47 13.74
C TYR A 19 -29.27 0.02 13.82
N LYS A 20 -28.07 0.41 14.27
CA LYS A 20 -27.65 1.81 14.37
C LYS A 20 -27.67 2.49 12.99
N GLU A 21 -26.98 1.89 12.02
CA GLU A 21 -26.87 2.40 10.66
C GLU A 21 -28.24 2.47 9.96
N ALA A 22 -29.07 1.43 10.11
CA ALA A 22 -30.43 1.44 9.57
C ALA A 22 -31.31 2.53 10.19
N LYS A 23 -31.16 2.80 11.49
CA LYS A 23 -31.90 3.88 12.16
C LYS A 23 -31.44 5.25 11.65
N GLU A 24 -30.13 5.48 11.59
CA GLU A 24 -29.54 6.74 11.13
C GLU A 24 -29.99 7.07 9.69
N ALA A 25 -29.99 6.07 8.81
CA ALA A 25 -30.47 6.22 7.44
C ALA A 25 -31.97 6.51 7.38
N LEU A 26 -32.79 5.83 8.19
CA LEU A 26 -34.23 6.04 8.25
C LEU A 26 -34.59 7.44 8.79
N ASP A 27 -33.87 7.91 9.82
CA ASP A 27 -34.03 9.24 10.39
C ASP A 27 -33.64 10.32 9.37
N ALA A 28 -32.51 10.15 8.68
CA ALA A 28 -32.04 11.06 7.63
C ALA A 28 -33.02 11.13 6.44
N ALA A 29 -33.72 10.03 6.16
CA ALA A 29 -34.74 9.94 5.13
C ALA A 29 -36.13 10.40 5.59
N GLY A 30 -36.27 10.97 6.80
CA GLY A 30 -37.55 11.42 7.33
C GLY A 30 -38.58 10.31 7.50
N GLY A 31 -38.13 9.07 7.71
CA GLY A 31 -38.98 7.89 7.86
C GLY A 31 -39.41 7.21 6.56
N ASP A 32 -38.90 7.65 5.41
CA ASP A 32 -39.08 6.98 4.11
C ASP A 32 -38.05 5.85 3.94
N VAL A 33 -38.55 4.62 3.87
CA VAL A 33 -37.70 3.42 3.75
C VAL A 33 -37.01 3.34 2.39
N VAL A 34 -37.69 3.74 1.32
CA VAL A 34 -37.12 3.66 -0.03
C VAL A 34 -35.96 4.64 -0.16
N GLN A 35 -36.14 5.87 0.34
CA GLN A 35 -35.07 6.88 0.34
C GLN A 35 -33.89 6.44 1.22
N ALA A 36 -34.14 5.84 2.40
CA ALA A 36 -33.09 5.31 3.25
C ALA A 36 -32.28 4.18 2.57
N LEU A 37 -32.95 3.28 1.84
CA LEU A 37 -32.31 2.22 1.08
C LEU A 37 -31.44 2.76 -0.05
N ILE A 38 -31.96 3.71 -0.84
CA ILE A 38 -31.21 4.36 -1.93
C ILE A 38 -29.94 5.02 -1.39
N HIS A 39 -30.08 5.78 -0.30
CA HIS A 39 -28.94 6.47 0.30
C HIS A 39 -27.82 5.50 0.73
N LEU A 40 -28.16 4.45 1.47
CA LEU A 40 -27.18 3.44 1.91
C LEU A 40 -26.56 2.66 0.73
N GLU A 41 -27.30 2.43 -0.35
CA GLU A 41 -26.75 1.80 -1.55
C GLU A 41 -25.72 2.70 -2.24
N ASP A 42 -26.01 3.98 -2.38
CA ASP A 42 -25.14 4.95 -3.04
C ASP A 42 -23.87 5.24 -2.22
N GLU A 43 -23.99 5.34 -0.88
CA GLU A 43 -22.82 5.49 0.00
C GLU A 43 -21.83 4.31 -0.16
N ARG A 44 -22.35 3.07 -0.19
CA ARG A 44 -21.50 1.88 -0.37
C ARG A 44 -20.87 1.82 -1.76
N LYS A 45 -21.61 2.18 -2.82
CA LYS A 45 -21.05 2.27 -4.18
C LYS A 45 -19.93 3.29 -4.22
N HIS A 46 -20.14 4.49 -3.69
CA HIS A 46 -19.10 5.52 -3.66
C HIS A 46 -17.87 5.12 -2.85
N ILE A 47 -18.02 4.42 -1.73
CA ILE A 47 -16.89 3.88 -0.98
C ILE A 47 -16.15 2.83 -1.81
N THR A 48 -16.86 1.92 -2.46
CA THR A 48 -16.28 0.86 -3.29
C THR A 48 -15.54 1.43 -4.50
N GLU A 49 -16.14 2.38 -5.22
CA GLU A 49 -15.52 3.07 -6.36
C GLU A 49 -14.26 3.82 -5.94
N LYS A 50 -14.32 4.62 -4.86
CA LYS A 50 -13.15 5.34 -4.33
C LYS A 50 -12.03 4.39 -3.89
N LEU A 51 -12.38 3.25 -3.30
CA LEU A 51 -11.41 2.21 -2.92
C LEU A 51 -10.79 1.54 -4.14
N GLN A 52 -11.58 1.26 -5.17
CA GLN A 52 -11.10 0.68 -6.42
C GLN A 52 -10.15 1.64 -7.15
N ASP A 53 -10.53 2.91 -7.29
CA ASP A 53 -9.70 3.93 -7.94
C ASP A 53 -8.36 4.10 -7.22
N ARG A 54 -8.40 4.29 -5.89
CA ARG A 54 -7.17 4.37 -5.07
C ARG A 54 -6.35 3.09 -5.12
N GLY A 55 -7.01 1.94 -5.15
CA GLY A 55 -6.34 0.64 -5.26
C GLY A 55 -5.58 0.51 -6.58
N GLN A 56 -6.19 0.96 -7.69
CA GLN A 56 -5.57 0.92 -9.01
C GLN A 56 -4.38 1.87 -9.10
N GLU A 57 -4.51 3.11 -8.62
CA GLU A 57 -3.40 4.08 -8.53
C GLU A 57 -2.23 3.51 -7.69
N PHE A 58 -2.54 2.91 -6.55
CA PHE A 58 -1.52 2.27 -5.70
C PHE A 58 -0.82 1.10 -6.40
N LEU A 59 -1.55 0.25 -7.13
CA LEU A 59 -0.99 -0.86 -7.90
C LEU A 59 -0.06 -0.36 -9.01
N GLU A 60 -0.41 0.74 -9.68
CA GLU A 60 0.43 1.37 -10.70
C GLU A 60 1.75 1.87 -10.09
N HIS A 61 1.70 2.57 -8.95
CA HIS A 61 2.90 2.97 -8.23
C HIS A 61 3.78 1.80 -7.79
N LEU A 62 3.16 0.70 -7.35
CA LEU A 62 3.88 -0.50 -6.95
C LEU A 62 4.57 -1.17 -8.15
N LYS A 63 3.88 -1.21 -9.29
CA LYS A 63 4.43 -1.72 -10.55
C LYS A 63 5.62 -0.88 -10.98
N ASP A 64 5.49 0.45 -10.97
CA ASP A 64 6.59 1.37 -11.28
C ASP A 64 7.77 1.20 -10.34
N PHE A 65 7.51 1.04 -9.03
CA PHE A 65 8.55 0.77 -8.04
C PHE A 65 9.29 -0.53 -8.36
N PHE A 66 8.58 -1.60 -8.70
CA PHE A 66 9.19 -2.89 -9.05
C PHE A 66 10.12 -2.77 -10.27
N HIS A 67 9.70 -2.06 -11.32
CA HIS A 67 10.53 -1.83 -12.51
C HIS A 67 11.79 -1.01 -12.20
N ARG A 68 11.70 -0.04 -11.28
CA ARG A 68 12.83 0.81 -10.85
C ARG A 68 13.71 0.16 -9.78
N SER A 69 13.24 -0.92 -9.15
CA SER A 69 13.86 -1.53 -7.95
C SER A 69 15.02 -2.49 -8.26
N GLN A 70 15.50 -2.62 -9.50
CA GLN A 70 16.44 -3.70 -9.89
C GLN A 70 17.70 -3.84 -9.02
N GLU A 71 18.10 -2.81 -8.27
CA GLU A 71 19.25 -2.90 -7.36
C GLU A 71 18.99 -2.31 -5.96
N THR A 72 17.76 -1.87 -5.66
CA THR A 72 17.46 -1.35 -4.31
C THR A 72 17.34 -2.49 -3.32
N LYS A 73 18.06 -2.41 -2.21
CA LYS A 73 18.13 -3.43 -1.17
C LYS A 73 17.64 -2.88 0.16
N ILE A 74 16.93 -3.71 0.90
CA ILE A 74 16.56 -3.50 2.30
C ILE A 74 17.49 -4.35 3.15
N LYS A 75 18.15 -3.72 4.12
CA LYS A 75 19.00 -4.36 5.12
C LYS A 75 18.31 -4.30 6.47
N VAL A 76 18.17 -5.45 7.11
CA VAL A 76 17.74 -5.54 8.52
C VAL A 76 19.00 -5.64 9.37
N LYS A 77 19.18 -4.71 10.31
CA LYS A 77 20.35 -4.63 11.18
C LYS A 77 19.99 -4.85 12.64
N GLN A 78 20.95 -5.36 13.40
CA GLN A 78 20.93 -5.40 14.86
C GLN A 78 22.25 -4.81 15.36
N GLY A 79 22.23 -3.54 15.77
CA GLY A 79 23.45 -2.75 15.91
C GLY A 79 24.19 -2.63 14.57
N GLU A 80 25.50 -2.85 14.57
CA GLU A 80 26.34 -2.74 13.36
C GLU A 80 26.24 -3.96 12.42
N ARG A 81 25.60 -5.05 12.87
CA ARG A 81 25.51 -6.28 12.09
C ARG A 81 24.27 -6.31 11.23
N THR A 82 24.44 -6.46 9.92
CA THR A 82 23.38 -6.86 9.00
C THR A 82 23.01 -8.32 9.24
N VAL A 83 21.75 -8.59 9.61
CA VAL A 83 21.23 -9.93 9.82
C VAL A 83 20.51 -10.49 8.60
N MET A 84 20.03 -9.62 7.72
CA MET A 84 19.30 -9.97 6.51
C MET A 84 19.42 -8.86 5.48
N GLU A 85 19.57 -9.23 4.21
CA GLU A 85 19.58 -8.33 3.06
C GLU A 85 18.66 -8.90 1.99
N LEU A 86 17.69 -8.12 1.53
CA LEU A 86 16.70 -8.54 0.55
C LEU A 86 16.46 -7.43 -0.48
N PRO A 87 16.10 -7.74 -1.72
CA PRO A 87 15.62 -6.74 -2.67
C PRO A 87 14.40 -5.99 -2.11
N ALA A 88 14.32 -4.68 -2.33
CA ALA A 88 13.20 -3.88 -1.84
C ALA A 88 11.86 -4.28 -2.47
N SER A 89 11.91 -4.80 -3.70
CA SER A 89 10.78 -5.43 -4.38
C SER A 89 10.17 -6.60 -3.60
N LEU A 90 10.98 -7.39 -2.89
CA LEU A 90 10.48 -8.49 -2.07
C LEU A 90 9.75 -7.97 -0.82
N GLY A 91 10.24 -6.89 -0.21
CA GLY A 91 9.55 -6.22 0.90
C GLY A 91 8.18 -5.69 0.46
N ALA A 92 8.12 -5.06 -0.71
CA ALA A 92 6.87 -4.60 -1.32
C ALA A 92 5.86 -5.73 -1.56
N LEU A 93 6.31 -6.88 -2.11
CA LEU A 93 5.48 -8.07 -2.25
C LEU A 93 5.01 -8.63 -0.90
N GLY A 94 5.87 -8.61 0.12
CA GLY A 94 5.53 -9.00 1.48
C GLY A 94 4.38 -8.18 2.04
N LEU A 95 4.38 -6.86 1.84
CA LEU A 95 3.31 -5.97 2.27
C LEU A 95 1.98 -6.24 1.54
N VAL A 96 2.02 -6.54 0.24
CA VAL A 96 0.80 -6.97 -0.47
C VAL A 96 0.28 -8.29 0.11
N GLY A 97 1.17 -9.22 0.42
CA GLY A 97 0.82 -10.50 1.06
C GLY A 97 0.15 -10.31 2.42
N THR A 98 0.65 -9.41 3.27
CA THR A 98 0.04 -9.14 4.57
C THR A 98 -1.35 -8.52 4.45
N LEU A 99 -1.59 -7.66 3.45
CA LEU A 99 -2.92 -7.10 3.19
C LEU A 99 -3.90 -8.14 2.62
N ALA A 100 -3.40 -9.11 1.86
CA ALA A 100 -4.23 -10.14 1.22
C ALA A 100 -4.71 -11.26 2.17
N SER A 101 -4.06 -11.43 3.34
CA SER A 101 -4.39 -12.51 4.28
C SER A 101 -4.32 -12.04 5.73
N SER A 102 -5.42 -12.23 6.47
CA SER A 102 -5.49 -11.93 7.90
C SER A 102 -4.45 -12.68 8.71
N GLN A 103 -4.14 -13.93 8.34
CA GLN A 103 -3.10 -14.72 9.01
C GLN A 103 -1.71 -14.12 8.77
N LEU A 104 -1.40 -13.69 7.54
CA LEU A 104 -0.15 -13.02 7.23
C LEU A 104 -0.06 -11.64 7.88
N ALA A 105 -1.17 -10.90 7.98
CA ALA A 105 -1.24 -9.63 8.69
C ALA A 105 -0.82 -9.78 10.17
N VAL A 106 -1.39 -10.77 10.86
CA VAL A 106 -1.06 -11.06 12.25
C VAL A 106 0.42 -11.45 12.39
N LEU A 107 0.93 -12.33 11.52
CA LEU A 107 2.34 -12.71 11.54
C LEU A 107 3.27 -11.52 11.28
N GLY A 108 2.93 -10.68 10.30
CA GLY A 108 3.68 -9.46 9.98
C GLY A 108 3.71 -8.48 11.15
N ALA A 109 2.56 -8.24 11.79
CA ALA A 109 2.47 -7.37 12.96
C ALA A 109 3.30 -7.89 14.14
N LEU A 110 3.21 -9.19 14.46
CA LEU A 110 4.03 -9.81 15.51
C LEU A 110 5.52 -9.73 15.19
N GLY A 111 5.89 -9.98 13.94
CA GLY A 111 7.26 -9.83 13.46
C GLY A 111 7.79 -8.41 13.65
N ALA A 112 7.01 -7.40 13.26
CA ALA A 112 7.36 -5.99 13.42
C ALA A 112 7.52 -5.59 14.89
N VAL A 113 6.55 -5.94 15.76
CA VAL A 113 6.63 -5.67 17.20
C VAL A 113 7.86 -6.34 17.81
N THR A 114 8.13 -7.59 17.46
CA THR A 114 9.30 -8.33 17.95
C THR A 114 10.61 -7.69 17.47
N ALA A 115 10.66 -7.25 16.21
CA ALA A 115 11.80 -6.54 15.65
C ALA A 115 12.10 -5.25 16.42
N MET A 116 11.05 -4.46 16.70
CA MET A 116 11.19 -3.24 17.51
C MET A 116 11.67 -3.54 18.93
N ALA A 117 11.07 -4.52 19.60
CA ALA A 117 11.45 -4.91 20.96
C ALA A 117 12.91 -5.39 21.08
N ARG A 118 13.47 -5.93 19.98
CA ARG A 118 14.88 -6.39 19.90
C ARG A 118 15.83 -5.36 19.24
N ASN A 119 15.38 -4.12 19.07
CA ASN A 119 16.15 -3.03 18.46
C ASN A 119 16.71 -3.36 17.07
N TYR A 120 15.92 -4.06 16.24
CA TYR A 120 16.24 -4.19 14.82
C TYR A 120 15.94 -2.88 14.08
N THR A 121 16.81 -2.51 13.15
CA THR A 121 16.66 -1.33 12.30
C THR A 121 16.60 -1.72 10.83
N LEU A 122 15.95 -0.90 10.02
CA LEU A 122 15.86 -1.06 8.57
C LEU A 122 16.69 0.02 7.90
N GLU A 123 17.57 -0.38 7.00
CA GLU A 123 18.30 0.52 6.11
C GLU A 123 17.93 0.22 4.66
N ILE A 124 17.80 1.26 3.86
CA ILE A 124 17.53 1.14 2.43
C ILE A 124 18.80 1.56 1.68
N GLU A 125 19.43 0.60 1.02
CA GLU A 125 20.53 0.85 0.10
C GLU A 125 19.95 1.02 -1.30
N ARG A 126 20.11 2.22 -1.87
CA ARG A 126 19.75 2.50 -3.25
C ARG A 126 21.02 2.45 -4.09
N PRO A 127 20.98 1.87 -5.30
CA PRO A 127 22.09 1.99 -6.23
C PRO A 127 22.37 3.46 -6.48
N GLY A 128 23.64 3.86 -6.36
CA GLY A 128 24.05 5.23 -6.61
C GLY A 128 23.67 5.61 -8.04
N ARG A 129 22.92 6.70 -8.21
CA ARG A 129 22.87 7.42 -9.48
C ARG A 129 24.26 8.03 -9.69
N GLY A 130 25.20 7.24 -10.20
CA GLY A 130 26.57 7.68 -10.42
C GLY A 130 26.61 8.87 -11.37
N ASP A 131 27.09 10.01 -10.88
CA ASP A 131 28.26 10.71 -11.40
C ASP A 131 28.51 10.58 -12.92
N GLN A 132 27.61 11.12 -13.74
CA GLN A 132 27.94 11.58 -15.09
C GLN A 132 28.27 13.07 -15.04
N GLN A 133 29.32 13.42 -14.31
CA GLN A 133 30.01 14.71 -14.43
C GLN A 133 31.40 14.50 -13.86
N ASN A 134 32.31 14.02 -14.70
CA ASN A 134 33.73 14.35 -14.74
C ASN A 134 34.55 13.18 -15.33
N GLN A 135 34.51 13.04 -16.66
CA GLN A 135 35.70 12.66 -17.41
C GLN A 135 35.85 13.67 -18.54
N GLY A 136 36.46 14.80 -18.17
CA GLY A 136 37.12 15.67 -19.13
C GLY A 136 38.15 14.87 -19.92
N GLN A 137 38.08 15.08 -21.22
CA GLN A 137 39.12 14.95 -22.23
C GLN A 137 40.53 14.90 -21.61
N GLY A 138 41.10 13.70 -21.54
CA GLY A 138 42.53 13.48 -21.37
C GLY A 138 43.11 13.15 -22.74
N GLU A 139 44.01 14.00 -23.19
CA GLU A 139 44.59 14.07 -24.52
C GLU A 139 45.32 12.77 -24.91
N GLN A 140 44.95 12.19 -26.06
CA GLN A 140 45.78 11.18 -26.73
C GLN A 140 46.99 11.87 -27.36
N TYR A 141 48.14 11.82 -26.68
CA TYR A 141 49.43 12.09 -27.30
C TYR A 141 49.79 10.90 -28.20
N ILE A 142 49.70 11.07 -29.51
CA ILE A 142 50.28 10.14 -30.49
C ILE A 142 51.71 10.59 -30.74
N GLU A 143 52.66 9.74 -30.36
CA GLU A 143 54.08 9.88 -30.65
C GLU A 143 54.29 9.85 -32.18
N PRO A 144 54.93 10.87 -32.81
CA PRO A 144 55.19 10.82 -34.24
C PRO A 144 56.34 9.84 -34.50
N ALA A 145 56.08 8.81 -35.30
CA ALA A 145 57.11 7.98 -35.88
C ALA A 145 58.13 8.86 -36.62
N GLY A 146 59.40 8.72 -36.26
CA GLY A 146 60.51 9.46 -36.85
C GLY A 146 60.68 9.17 -38.35
N PRO A 147 61.39 10.05 -39.09
CA PRO A 147 61.45 9.97 -40.55
C PRO A 147 62.31 8.79 -41.02
N THR A 148 61.79 8.03 -41.99
CA THR A 148 62.61 7.26 -42.94
C THR A 148 62.03 7.40 -44.33
#